data_AF-K7SG81-F1
#
_entry.id   AF-K7SG81-F1
#
_cell.length_a   1.000
_cell.length_b   1.000
_cell.length_c   1.000
_cell.angle_alpha   90.00
_cell.angle_beta   90.00
_cell.angle_gamma   90.00
#
_symmetry.space_group_name_H-M   'P 1'
#
loop_
_entity.id
_entity.type
_entity.pdbx_description
1 polymer ?
#
loop_
_entity_poly.entity_id
_entity_poly.type
_entity_poly.pdbx_seq_one_letter_code
_entity_poly.pdbx_strand_id
1 'polypeptide(L)'
;MNTLVWLANFPVSNGYAMIFIGAFSLMGLGMMTFGGGTTGDGKLQKIRAAQGLPEARSGEELRAGLRTARRILAGLLLIGMVACLALGIMGVTGRGATRAWIHDHGTAADATMVSVEGEDFVAFEAADGRTYWLHNDFFSPATWPDREAFVSSGTRFQVRYLPDHPQAYVIDTDTLPDR
;
A
#
# COMPACT_ATOMS: atom_id res chain seq x y z
N MET A 1 0.76 14.70 -12.02
CA MET A 1 -0.36 13.76 -11.78
C MET A 1 0.12 12.31 -11.82
N ASN A 2 0.83 11.90 -12.88
CA ASN A 2 1.34 10.52 -13.06
C ASN A 2 2.07 9.95 -11.84
N THR A 3 2.94 10.71 -11.17
CA THR A 3 3.67 10.23 -9.98
C THR A 3 2.76 9.94 -8.78
N LEU A 4 1.69 10.72 -8.58
CA LEU A 4 0.72 10.46 -7.50
C LEU A 4 -0.13 9.24 -7.83
N VAL A 5 -0.53 9.08 -9.10
CA VAL A 5 -1.26 7.91 -9.57
C VAL A 5 -0.40 6.66 -9.43
N TRP A 6 0.87 6.72 -9.80
CA TRP A 6 1.84 5.64 -9.60
C TRP A 6 1.98 5.26 -8.12
N LEU A 7 2.18 6.25 -7.24
CA LEU A 7 2.31 6.00 -5.80
C LEU A 7 1.05 5.34 -5.21
N ALA A 8 -0.13 5.79 -5.64
CA ALA A 8 -1.40 5.20 -5.23
C ALA A 8 -1.67 3.84 -5.89
N ASN A 9 -1.09 3.56 -7.07
CA ASN A 9 -1.30 2.30 -7.76
C ASN A 9 -0.61 1.13 -7.05
N PHE A 10 0.52 1.37 -6.38
CA PHE A 10 1.24 0.33 -5.65
C PHE A 10 0.36 -0.42 -4.63
N PRO A 11 -0.33 0.25 -3.69
CA PRO A 11 -1.23 -0.45 -2.77
C PRO A 11 -2.47 -1.01 -3.44
N VAL A 12 -2.92 -0.46 -4.56
CA VAL A 12 -4.06 -0.98 -5.33
C VAL A 12 -3.71 -2.29 -6.02
N SER A 13 -2.52 -2.41 -6.61
CA SER A 13 -2.03 -3.62 -7.28
C SER A 13 -1.62 -4.73 -6.31
N ASN A 14 -1.35 -4.39 -5.04
CA ASN A 14 -1.01 -5.33 -3.97
C ASN A 14 -2.11 -5.32 -2.89
N GLY A 15 -3.37 -5.24 -3.33
CA GLY A 15 -4.49 -4.90 -2.46
C GLY A 15 -4.67 -5.88 -1.31
N TYR A 16 -4.49 -7.18 -1.58
CA TYR A 16 -4.54 -8.22 -0.56
C TYR A 16 -3.48 -8.01 0.52
N ALA A 17 -2.20 -7.93 0.14
CA ALA A 17 -1.10 -7.71 1.07
C ALA A 17 -1.29 -6.43 1.91
N MET A 18 -1.77 -5.35 1.29
CA MET A 18 -2.01 -4.08 1.98
C MET A 18 -3.13 -4.15 3.02
N ILE A 19 -4.17 -4.95 2.79
CA ILE A 19 -5.23 -5.14 3.78
C ILE A 19 -4.69 -5.84 5.03
N PHE A 20 -3.87 -6.87 4.86
CA PHE A 20 -3.23 -7.57 6.00
C PHE A 20 -2.27 -6.67 6.75
N ILE A 21 -1.34 -6.02 6.03
CA ILE A 21 -0.37 -5.10 6.63
C ILE A 21 -1.10 -3.98 7.37
N GLY A 22 -2.14 -3.42 6.73
CA GLY A 22 -3.02 -2.41 7.31
C GLY A 22 -3.65 -2.88 8.63
N ALA A 23 -4.38 -4.00 8.59
CA ALA A 23 -5.10 -4.51 9.75
C ALA A 23 -4.18 -4.72 10.98
N PHE A 24 -3.02 -5.35 10.80
CA PHE A 24 -2.08 -5.59 11.90
C PHE A 24 -1.38 -4.30 12.36
N SER A 25 -0.99 -3.44 11.44
CA SER A 25 -0.29 -2.20 11.75
C SER A 25 -1.18 -1.20 12.48
N LEU A 26 -2.47 -1.11 12.14
CA LEU A 26 -3.42 -0.22 12.80
C LEU A 26 -3.58 -0.55 14.28
N MET A 27 -3.56 -1.84 14.65
CA MET A 27 -3.64 -2.25 16.05
C MET A 27 -2.40 -1.77 16.84
N GLY A 28 -1.20 -2.05 16.33
CA GLY A 28 0.05 -1.67 17.00
C GLY A 28 0.25 -0.15 17.07
N LEU A 29 0.01 0.55 15.96
CA LEU A 29 0.12 2.01 15.89
C LEU A 29 -0.97 2.71 16.70
N GLY A 30 -2.19 2.16 16.74
CA GLY A 30 -3.28 2.65 17.57
C GLY A 30 -2.93 2.58 19.06
N MET A 31 -2.39 1.45 19.51
CA MET A 31 -1.90 1.32 20.90
C MET A 31 -0.78 2.31 21.21
N MET A 32 0.16 2.57 20.30
CA MET A 32 1.23 3.55 20.54
C MET A 32 0.75 5.00 20.49
N THR A 33 -0.27 5.29 19.68
CA THR A 33 -0.79 6.66 19.46
C THR A 33 -1.82 7.06 20.52
N PHE A 34 -2.66 6.12 20.96
CA PHE A 34 -3.75 6.36 21.89
C PHE A 34 -3.56 5.69 23.26
N GLY A 35 -2.79 4.61 23.36
CA GLY A 35 -2.52 3.87 24.61
C GLY A 35 -1.52 4.56 25.54
N GLY A 36 -1.34 5.88 25.39
CA GLY A 36 -0.37 6.68 26.11
C GLY A 36 -0.76 6.97 27.55
N GLY A 37 -0.55 5.98 28.43
CA GLY A 37 0.07 6.20 29.75
C GLY A 37 -0.85 6.25 30.96
N THR A 38 -1.04 5.11 31.64
CA THR A 38 -1.32 5.04 33.09
C THR A 38 -1.09 3.58 33.52
N THR A 39 -0.03 3.26 34.25
CA THR A 39 -0.22 2.84 35.66
C THR A 39 1.06 2.80 36.49
N GLY A 40 2.25 2.84 35.88
CA GLY A 40 3.53 2.69 36.59
C GLY A 40 4.05 3.98 37.22
N ASP A 41 4.28 5.01 36.40
CA ASP A 41 4.92 6.26 36.84
C ASP A 41 4.10 7.00 37.91
N GLY A 42 2.80 7.17 37.70
CA GLY A 42 1.95 7.87 38.67
C GLY A 42 1.77 7.13 40.00
N LYS A 43 1.89 5.79 40.02
CA LYS A 43 1.81 5.01 41.27
C LYS A 43 3.12 5.07 42.04
N LEU A 44 4.25 5.05 41.34
CA LEU A 44 5.58 5.21 41.93
C LEU A 44 5.83 6.64 42.43
N GLN A 45 5.37 7.67 41.70
CA GLN A 45 5.41 9.06 42.15
C GLN A 45 4.56 9.26 43.40
N LYS A 46 3.35 8.67 43.46
CA LYS A 46 2.51 8.70 44.67
C LYS A 46 3.16 8.00 45.87
N ILE A 47 3.80 6.84 45.67
CA ILE A 47 4.54 6.15 46.73
C ILE A 47 5.74 6.97 47.18
N ARG A 48 6.49 7.57 46.25
CA ARG A 48 7.67 8.40 46.53
C ARG A 48 7.30 9.66 47.31
N ALA A 49 6.20 10.32 46.92
CA ALA A 49 5.63 11.47 47.63
C ALA A 49 5.15 11.09 49.04
N ALA A 50 4.51 9.94 49.19
CA ALA A 50 4.08 9.42 50.51
C ALA A 50 5.26 9.07 51.42
N GLN A 51 6.42 8.73 50.86
CA GLN A 51 7.64 8.40 51.59
C GLN A 51 8.60 9.59 51.80
N GLY A 52 8.20 10.81 51.39
CA GLY A 52 9.02 12.02 51.57
C GLY A 52 10.33 12.02 50.78
N LEU A 53 10.45 11.17 49.76
CA LEU A 53 11.66 11.04 48.96
C LEU A 53 11.74 12.20 47.94
N PRO A 54 12.92 12.80 47.73
CA PRO A 54 13.09 13.90 46.80
C PRO A 54 12.73 13.50 45.37
N GLU A 55 12.19 14.46 44.62
CA GLU A 55 11.85 14.28 43.22
C GLU A 55 13.11 13.84 42.46
N ALA A 56 13.02 12.73 41.73
CA ALA A 56 14.16 12.24 41.00
C ALA A 56 14.51 13.26 39.93
N ARG A 57 15.66 13.94 40.05
CA ARG A 57 16.27 14.67 38.93
C ARG A 57 16.56 13.66 37.84
N SER A 58 15.59 13.47 36.96
CA SER A 58 15.66 12.50 35.87
C SER A 58 15.64 13.29 34.57
N GLY A 59 16.23 12.73 33.50
CA GLY A 59 16.12 13.28 32.14
C GLY A 59 14.69 13.19 31.60
N GLU A 60 13.72 13.65 32.39
CA GLU A 60 12.29 13.55 32.20
C GLU A 60 11.86 14.42 31.03
N GLU A 61 12.48 15.59 30.85
CA GLU A 61 12.30 16.44 29.68
C GLU A 61 12.75 15.73 28.39
N LEU A 62 13.93 15.09 28.40
CA LEU A 62 14.42 14.31 27.25
C LEU A 62 13.49 13.12 26.96
N ARG A 63 13.08 12.38 28.00
CA ARG A 63 12.17 11.22 27.87
C ARG A 63 10.75 11.63 27.44
N ALA A 64 10.25 12.77 27.92
CA ALA A 64 8.96 13.33 27.52
C ALA A 64 8.98 13.83 26.08
N GLY A 65 10.08 14.48 25.66
CA GLY A 65 10.33 14.87 24.28
C GLY A 65 10.37 13.65 23.34
N LEU A 66 11.14 12.61 23.70
CA LEU A 66 11.19 11.34 22.96
C LEU A 66 9.82 10.65 22.87
N ARG A 67 9.04 10.65 23.97
CA ARG A 67 7.69 10.05 24.00
C ARG A 67 6.73 10.80 23.07
N THR A 68 6.81 12.13 23.07
CA THR A 68 5.98 12.99 22.21
C THR A 68 6.36 12.82 20.74
N ALA A 69 7.65 12.86 20.41
CA ALA A 69 8.13 12.63 19.05
C ALA A 69 7.72 11.24 18.52
N ARG A 70 7.86 10.20 19.35
CA ARG A 70 7.41 8.84 19.01
C ARG A 70 5.89 8.79 18.76
N ARG A 71 5.09 9.49 19.56
CA ARG A 71 3.62 9.54 19.40
C ARG A 71 3.22 10.25 18.10
N ILE A 72 3.88 11.36 17.77
CA ILE A 72 3.65 12.09 16.51
C ILE A 72 4.01 11.19 15.33
N LEU A 73 5.21 10.57 15.35
CA LEU A 73 5.63 9.65 14.30
C LEU A 73 4.65 8.47 14.16
N ALA A 74 4.22 7.86 15.26
CA ALA A 74 3.23 6.78 15.24
C ALA A 74 1.89 7.25 14.66
N GLY A 75 1.44 8.46 14.97
CA GLY A 75 0.22 9.05 14.40
C GLY A 75 0.34 9.29 12.89
N LEU A 76 1.46 9.80 12.41
CA LEU A 76 1.71 9.98 10.97
C LEU A 76 1.73 8.64 10.23
N LEU A 77 2.40 7.63 10.79
CA LEU A 77 2.41 6.27 10.25
C LEU A 77 1.01 5.64 10.26
N LEU A 78 0.21 5.90 11.31
CA LEU A 78 -1.16 5.43 11.40
C LEU A 78 -2.01 6.00 10.25
N ILE A 79 -1.93 7.31 10.01
CA ILE A 79 -2.65 7.96 8.90
C ILE A 79 -2.24 7.36 7.55
N GLY A 80 -0.93 7.23 7.32
CA GLY A 80 -0.42 6.61 6.09
C GLY A 80 -0.94 5.18 5.90
N MET A 81 -0.99 4.41 6.99
CA MET A 81 -1.47 3.03 6.96
C MET A 81 -2.98 2.93 6.68
N VAL A 82 -3.78 3.84 7.24
CA VAL A 82 -5.22 3.95 6.90
C VAL A 82 -5.40 4.25 5.40
N ALA A 83 -4.59 5.15 4.84
CA ALA A 83 -4.65 5.46 3.42
C ALA A 83 -4.28 4.24 2.54
N CYS A 84 -3.20 3.52 2.87
CA CYS A 84 -2.82 2.30 2.16
C CYS A 84 -3.89 1.20 2.27
N LEU A 85 -4.52 1.03 3.44
CA LEU A 85 -5.61 0.09 3.63
C LEU A 85 -6.81 0.44 2.74
N ALA A 86 -7.21 1.72 2.71
CA ALA A 86 -8.32 2.17 1.88
C ALA A 86 -8.04 1.91 0.38
N LEU A 87 -6.82 2.21 -0.08
CA LEU A 87 -6.40 1.93 -1.46
C LEU A 87 -6.34 0.43 -1.76
N GLY A 88 -5.87 -0.40 -0.82
CA GLY A 88 -5.86 -1.86 -0.97
C GLY A 88 -7.27 -2.44 -1.10
N ILE A 89 -8.22 -1.95 -0.30
CA ILE A 89 -9.65 -2.30 -0.42
C ILE A 89 -10.19 -1.89 -1.80
N MET A 90 -9.83 -0.71 -2.31
CA MET A 90 -10.23 -0.30 -3.67
C MET A 90 -9.66 -1.23 -4.75
N GLY A 91 -8.40 -1.69 -4.59
CA GLY A 91 -7.77 -2.65 -5.48
C GLY A 91 -8.45 -4.01 -5.49
N VAL A 92 -8.75 -4.56 -4.30
CA VAL A 92 -9.48 -5.83 -4.16
C VAL A 92 -10.93 -5.70 -4.59
N THR A 93 -11.54 -4.52 -4.55
CA THR A 93 -12.92 -4.34 -5.05
C THR A 93 -12.98 -4.03 -6.55
N GLY A 94 -11.83 -3.81 -7.21
CA GLY A 94 -11.76 -3.41 -8.62
C GLY A 94 -12.26 -2.00 -8.89
N ARG A 95 -12.38 -1.15 -7.86
CA ARG A 95 -12.83 0.25 -7.98
C ARG A 95 -11.65 1.23 -7.96
N GLY A 96 -10.48 0.78 -8.40
CA GLY A 96 -9.27 1.59 -8.37
C GLY A 96 -9.37 2.76 -9.35
N ALA A 97 -9.56 3.98 -8.85
CA ALA A 97 -9.50 5.20 -9.67
C ALA A 97 -8.17 5.33 -10.44
N THR A 98 -7.10 4.74 -9.90
CA THR A 98 -5.81 4.66 -10.58
C THR A 98 -5.88 3.81 -11.85
N ARG A 99 -6.64 2.70 -11.85
CA ARG A 99 -6.77 1.83 -13.03
C ARG A 99 -7.53 2.52 -14.15
N ALA A 100 -8.66 3.15 -13.84
CA ALA A 100 -9.40 3.97 -14.80
C ALA A 100 -8.52 5.08 -15.38
N TRP A 101 -7.76 5.78 -14.52
CA TRP A 101 -6.86 6.84 -14.98
C TRP A 101 -5.76 6.33 -15.92
N ILE A 102 -5.10 5.23 -15.57
CA ILE A 102 -4.06 4.60 -16.39
C ILE A 102 -4.65 4.08 -17.70
N HIS A 103 -5.87 3.57 -17.67
CA HIS A 103 -6.57 3.15 -18.87
C HIS A 103 -6.82 4.33 -19.83
N ASP A 104 -7.26 5.48 -19.31
CA ASP A 104 -7.62 6.62 -20.16
C ASP A 104 -6.40 7.46 -20.62
N HIS A 105 -5.32 7.49 -19.84
CA HIS A 105 -4.15 8.36 -20.08
C HIS A 105 -2.85 7.60 -20.33
N GLY A 106 -2.86 6.28 -20.20
CA GLY A 106 -1.68 5.44 -20.38
C GLY A 106 -1.33 5.22 -21.85
N THR A 107 -0.07 4.88 -22.09
CA THR A 107 0.42 4.46 -23.40
C THR A 107 0.16 2.97 -23.56
N ALA A 108 -0.34 2.57 -24.72
CA ALA A 108 -0.57 1.18 -25.06
C ALA A 108 0.74 0.48 -25.47
N ALA A 109 0.93 -0.75 -25.01
CA ALA A 109 1.97 -1.67 -25.50
C ALA A 109 1.40 -3.09 -25.61
N ASP A 110 1.94 -3.85 -26.56
CA ASP A 110 1.64 -5.27 -26.65
C ASP A 110 2.28 -6.02 -25.48
N ALA A 111 1.47 -6.86 -24.85
CA ALA A 111 1.86 -7.64 -23.69
C ALA A 111 1.49 -9.11 -23.88
N THR A 112 2.12 -9.95 -23.07
CA THR A 112 1.80 -11.37 -22.97
C THR A 112 1.73 -11.78 -21.51
N MET A 113 0.73 -12.60 -21.17
CA MET A 113 0.67 -13.23 -19.85
C MET A 113 1.66 -14.41 -19.82
N VAL A 114 2.50 -14.46 -18.80
CA VAL A 114 3.48 -15.53 -18.60
C VAL A 114 3.31 -16.07 -17.20
N SER A 115 3.02 -17.35 -17.06
CA SER A 115 2.89 -18.00 -15.75
C SER A 115 4.19 -18.74 -15.41
N VAL A 116 4.78 -18.43 -14.26
CA VAL A 116 6.02 -19.03 -13.76
C VAL A 116 5.77 -19.57 -12.37
N GLU A 117 6.01 -20.87 -12.16
CA GLU A 117 5.83 -21.54 -10.86
C GLU A 117 4.43 -21.38 -10.24
N GLY A 118 3.40 -21.14 -11.07
CA GLY A 118 2.01 -20.95 -10.63
C GLY A 118 1.64 -19.49 -10.32
N GLU A 119 2.56 -18.55 -10.53
CA GLU A 119 2.30 -17.11 -10.43
C GLU A 119 2.21 -16.47 -11.83
N ASP A 120 1.31 -15.49 -11.98
CA ASP A 120 1.07 -14.81 -13.25
C ASP A 120 1.86 -13.50 -13.34
N PHE A 121 2.56 -13.33 -14.46
CA PHE A 121 3.35 -12.15 -14.79
C PHE A 121 2.90 -11.57 -16.13
N VAL A 122 2.86 -10.25 -16.20
CA VAL A 122 2.63 -9.52 -17.43
C VAL A 122 3.96 -9.05 -17.98
N ALA A 123 4.30 -9.53 -19.18
CA ALA A 123 5.51 -9.18 -19.89
C ALA A 123 5.18 -8.24 -21.05
N PHE A 124 5.81 -7.06 -21.09
CA PHE A 124 5.66 -6.11 -22.20
C PHE A 124 6.93 -5.28 -22.41
N GLU A 125 7.11 -4.75 -23.61
CA GLU A 125 8.17 -3.80 -23.93
C GLU A 125 7.62 -2.38 -23.83
N ALA A 126 8.23 -1.56 -22.97
CA ALA A 126 7.86 -0.16 -22.81
C ALA A 126 8.55 0.73 -23.85
N ALA A 127 8.09 1.97 -23.97
CA ALA A 127 8.62 2.96 -24.92
C ALA A 127 10.08 3.35 -24.67
N ASP A 128 10.62 3.01 -23.50
CA ASP A 128 12.04 3.16 -23.17
C ASP A 128 12.92 2.02 -23.72
N GLY A 129 12.34 1.07 -24.46
CA GLY A 129 12.99 -0.10 -25.03
C GLY A 129 13.34 -1.19 -24.03
N ARG A 130 12.81 -1.12 -22.80
CA ARG A 130 13.02 -2.16 -21.77
C ARG A 130 11.82 -3.08 -21.69
N THR A 131 12.11 -4.36 -21.51
CA THR A 131 11.08 -5.37 -21.21
C THR A 131 10.83 -5.41 -19.71
N TYR A 132 9.57 -5.21 -19.34
CA TYR A 132 9.10 -5.29 -17.96
C TYR A 132 8.42 -6.63 -17.72
N TRP A 133 8.69 -7.22 -16.56
CA TRP A 133 8.07 -8.43 -16.05
C TRP A 133 7.41 -8.07 -14.73
N LEU A 134 6.10 -7.83 -14.77
CA LEU A 134 5.37 -7.32 -13.62
C LEU A 134 4.41 -8.39 -13.12
N HIS A 135 4.46 -8.63 -11.81
CA HIS A 135 3.54 -9.55 -11.16
C HIS A 135 2.09 -9.06 -11.33
N ASN A 136 1.18 -9.99 -11.60
CA ASN A 136 -0.26 -9.76 -11.65
C ASN A 136 -0.93 -10.54 -10.53
N ASP A 137 -1.22 -9.84 -9.44
CA ASP A 137 -1.81 -10.44 -8.23
C ASP A 137 -3.22 -10.96 -8.54
N PHE A 138 -3.46 -12.24 -8.24
CA PHE A 138 -4.75 -12.91 -8.44
C PHE A 138 -5.90 -12.25 -7.65
N PHE A 139 -5.64 -11.73 -6.43
CA PHE A 139 -6.66 -11.11 -5.57
C PHE A 139 -6.93 -9.65 -5.92
N SER A 140 -5.97 -8.98 -6.57
CA SER A 140 -6.10 -7.61 -7.06
C SER A 140 -5.59 -7.48 -8.49
N PRO A 141 -6.19 -8.19 -9.46
CA PRO A 141 -5.68 -8.24 -10.83
C PRO A 141 -5.72 -6.86 -11.46
N ALA A 142 -4.72 -6.55 -12.29
CA ALA A 142 -4.58 -5.26 -12.95
C ALA A 142 -5.54 -5.08 -14.15
N THR A 143 -6.68 -5.76 -14.16
CA THR A 143 -7.66 -5.75 -15.27
C THR A 143 -8.60 -4.55 -15.19
N TRP A 144 -8.94 -3.99 -16.35
CA TRP A 144 -9.93 -2.93 -16.55
C TRP A 144 -10.43 -2.90 -18.01
N PRO A 145 -11.67 -2.47 -18.31
CA PRO A 145 -12.76 -2.19 -17.38
C PRO A 145 -13.37 -3.43 -16.70
N ASP A 146 -13.17 -4.62 -17.27
CA ASP A 146 -13.72 -5.85 -16.71
C ASP A 146 -12.77 -6.47 -15.68
N ARG A 147 -13.14 -6.38 -14.41
CA ARG A 147 -12.35 -6.96 -13.32
C ARG A 147 -12.29 -8.49 -13.38
N GLU A 148 -13.39 -9.13 -13.79
CA GLU A 148 -13.55 -10.59 -13.73
C GLU A 148 -13.00 -11.27 -14.99
N ALA A 149 -12.52 -10.48 -15.96
CA ALA A 149 -11.85 -10.99 -17.15
C ALA A 149 -10.68 -11.90 -16.77
N PHE A 150 -10.81 -13.17 -17.14
CA PHE A 150 -9.75 -14.15 -16.98
C PHE A 150 -8.79 -14.05 -18.17
N VAL A 151 -7.51 -13.86 -17.90
CA VAL A 151 -6.46 -13.78 -18.92
C VAL A 151 -5.60 -15.02 -18.82
N SER A 152 -5.71 -15.91 -19.81
CA SER A 152 -4.95 -17.16 -19.80
C SER A 152 -3.47 -16.94 -20.12
N SER A 153 -2.60 -17.78 -19.56
CA SER A 153 -1.17 -17.76 -19.89
C SER A 153 -0.92 -17.94 -21.38
N GLY A 154 0.01 -17.18 -21.95
CA GLY A 154 0.30 -17.14 -23.38
C GLY A 154 -0.62 -16.26 -24.21
N THR A 155 -1.68 -15.69 -23.62
CA THR A 155 -2.57 -14.74 -24.29
C THR A 155 -1.81 -13.45 -24.60
N ARG A 156 -1.94 -12.97 -25.83
CA ARG A 156 -1.50 -11.62 -26.24
C ARG A 156 -2.65 -10.64 -26.07
N PHE A 157 -2.35 -9.50 -25.47
CA PHE A 157 -3.30 -8.41 -25.21
C PHE A 157 -2.53 -7.09 -25.15
N GLN A 158 -3.26 -5.98 -25.07
CA GLN A 158 -2.63 -4.69 -24.81
C GLN A 158 -2.64 -4.36 -23.32
N VAL A 159 -1.53 -3.80 -22.86
CA VAL A 159 -1.46 -3.11 -21.57
C VAL A 159 -1.43 -1.63 -21.81
N ARG A 160 -1.99 -0.89 -20.86
CA ARG A 160 -1.82 0.56 -20.76
C ARG A 160 -0.97 0.86 -19.55
N TYR A 161 0.08 1.62 -19.71
CA TYR A 161 1.01 1.95 -18.63
C TYR A 161 1.37 3.44 -18.65
N LEU A 162 1.88 3.95 -17.52
CA LEU A 162 2.41 5.31 -17.45
C LEU A 162 3.84 5.34 -17.99
N PRO A 163 4.17 6.15 -19.02
CA PRO A 163 5.51 6.16 -19.64
C PRO A 163 6.67 6.39 -18.66
N ASP A 164 6.49 7.32 -17.72
CA ASP A 164 7.51 7.63 -16.70
C ASP A 164 7.58 6.58 -15.58
N HIS A 165 6.54 5.74 -15.47
CA HIS A 165 6.37 4.75 -14.41
C HIS A 165 5.76 3.44 -14.94
N PRO A 166 6.48 2.63 -15.75
CA PRO A 166 5.91 1.44 -16.37
C PRO A 166 5.39 0.38 -15.38
N GLN A 167 5.81 0.44 -14.10
CA GLN A 167 5.25 -0.43 -13.05
C GLN A 167 3.77 -0.15 -12.75
N ALA A 168 3.27 1.05 -13.09
CA ALA A 168 1.87 1.38 -13.04
C ALA A 168 1.24 1.05 -14.39
N TYR A 169 0.63 -0.12 -14.47
CA TYR A 169 0.01 -0.66 -15.67
C TYR A 169 -1.40 -1.20 -15.38
N VAL A 170 -2.15 -1.37 -16.46
CA VAL A 170 -3.47 -1.97 -16.51
C VAL A 170 -3.54 -2.86 -17.75
N ILE A 171 -4.12 -4.04 -17.59
CA ILE A 171 -4.48 -4.95 -18.68
C ILE A 171 -5.77 -4.41 -19.31
N ASP A 172 -5.70 -4.05 -20.59
CA ASP A 172 -6.86 -3.56 -21.34
C ASP A 172 -7.71 -4.76 -21.77
N THR A 173 -8.78 -4.98 -21.01
CA THR A 173 -9.69 -6.11 -21.23
C THR A 173 -10.53 -5.98 -22.50
N ASP A 174 -10.59 -4.79 -23.11
CA ASP A 174 -11.26 -4.59 -24.39
C ASP A 174 -10.48 -5.22 -25.55
N THR A 175 -9.20 -5.53 -25.34
CA THR A 175 -8.30 -6.13 -26.33
C THR A 175 -8.11 -7.63 -26.17
N LEU A 176 -8.79 -8.25 -25.20
CA LEU A 176 -8.68 -9.69 -24.99
C LEU A 176 -9.34 -10.47 -26.13
N PRO A 177 -8.69 -11.53 -26.63
CA PRO A 177 -9.20 -12.30 -27.79
C PRO A 177 -10.48 -13.08 -27.49
N ASP A 178 -10.71 -13.48 -26.24
CA ASP A 178 -11.80 -14.39 -25.83
C ASP A 178 -12.99 -13.65 -25.18
N ARG A 179 -13.23 -12.40 -25.55
CA ARG A 179 -14.33 -11.59 -24.98
C ARG A 179 -15.70 -11.95 -25.52
#